data_AF-A0A382A629-F1
#
_entry.id   AF-A0A382A629-F1
#
_cell.length_a   1.000
_cell.length_b   1.000
_cell.length_c   1.000
_cell.angle_alpha   90.00
_cell.angle_beta   90.00
_cell.angle_gamma   90.00
#
_symmetry.space_group_name_H-M   'P 1'
#
loop_
_entity.id
_entity.type
_entity.pdbx_description
1 polymer ?
#
loop_
_entity_poly.entity_id
_entity_poly.type
_entity_poly.pdbx_seq_one_letter_code
_entity_poly.pdbx_strand_id
1 'polypeptide(L)' 'GPEITVSGTGDIAVVVFNAKSSGEALIQYTAESELLGSNDVPIKLNGLGQGVVNAK' A
#
# COMPACT_ATOMS: atom_id res chain seq x y z
N GLY A 1 -20.90 2.31 -1.61
CA GLY A 1 -20.92 2.74 -3.03
C GLY A 1 -20.67 1.52 -3.90
N PRO A 2 -20.82 1.59 -5.23
CA PRO A 2 -20.46 0.46 -6.09
C PRO A 2 -18.97 0.16 -5.97
N GLU A 3 -18.61 -1.11 -5.87
CA GLU A 3 -17.22 -1.57 -5.89
C GLU A 3 -16.62 -1.35 -7.27
N ILE A 4 -15.35 -0.92 -7.30
CA ILE A 4 -14.57 -0.79 -8.53
C ILE A 4 -13.50 -1.87 -8.49
N THR A 5 -13.62 -2.87 -9.36
CA THR A 5 -12.61 -3.91 -9.53
C THR A 5 -11.69 -3.55 -10.69
N VAL A 6 -10.38 -3.78 -10.51
CA VAL A 6 -9.36 -3.65 -11.55
C VAL A 6 -8.67 -4.99 -11.77
N SER A 7 -8.07 -5.18 -12.95
CA SER A 7 -7.31 -6.38 -13.31
C SER A 7 -5.99 -6.01 -13.97
N GLY A 8 -4.94 -6.80 -13.72
CA GLY A 8 -3.61 -6.60 -14.30
C GLY A 8 -2.53 -6.47 -13.23
N THR A 9 -1.33 -6.07 -13.65
CA THR A 9 -0.19 -5.79 -12.76
C THR A 9 0.20 -4.33 -12.89
N GLY A 10 0.40 -3.65 -11.76
CA GLY A 10 0.81 -2.25 -11.74
C GLY A 10 0.80 -1.70 -10.31
N ASP A 11 1.10 -0.41 -10.20
CA ASP A 11 1.07 0.30 -8.93
C ASP A 11 -0.39 0.48 -8.46
N ILE A 12 -0.66 0.13 -7.19
CA ILE A 12 -2.00 0.26 -6.59
C ILE A 12 -2.27 1.65 -6.01
N ALA A 13 -1.21 2.37 -5.64
CA ALA A 13 -1.28 3.72 -5.08
C ALA A 13 0.07 4.43 -5.19
N VAL A 14 0.03 5.76 -5.29
CA VAL A 14 1.22 6.61 -5.19
C VAL A 14 1.09 7.47 -3.94
N VAL A 15 2.05 7.34 -3.03
CA VAL A 15 2.13 8.16 -1.81
C VAL A 15 3.17 9.25 -2.03
N VAL A 16 2.72 10.51 -2.02
CA VAL A 16 3.61 11.68 -2.10
C VAL A 16 3.76 12.28 -0.71
N PHE A 17 4.99 12.38 -0.23
CA PHE A 17 5.31 13.02 1.05
C PHE A 17 6.33 14.14 0.84
N ASN A 18 6.32 15.13 1.73
CA ASN A 18 7.33 16.19 1.78
C ASN A 18 8.06 16.10 3.13
N ALA A 19 9.37 15.83 3.08
CA ALA A 19 10.18 15.77 4.29
C ALA A 19 10.39 17.17 4.87
N LYS A 20 10.03 17.36 6.15
CA LYS A 20 10.20 18.64 6.85
C LYS A 20 11.56 18.79 7.54
N SER A 21 12.24 17.67 7.79
CA SER A 21 13.55 17.60 8.42
C SER A 21 14.23 16.30 7.99
N SER A 22 15.55 16.21 8.24
CA SER A 22 16.30 14.96 8.10
C SER A 22 15.76 13.88 9.03
N GLY A 23 15.78 12.63 8.57
CA GLY A 23 15.36 11.48 9.38
C GLY A 23 14.89 10.29 8.55
N GLU A 24 14.46 9.26 9.27
CA GLU A 24 13.88 8.04 8.70
C GLU A 24 12.38 8.00 8.99
N ALA A 25 11.59 7.64 7.98
CA ALA A 25 10.17 7.36 8.13
C ALA A 25 9.81 6.01 7.47
N LEU A 26 8.87 5.31 8.08
CA LEU A 26 8.41 3.99 7.66
C LEU A 26 6.95 4.04 7.21
N ILE A 27 6.67 3.45 6.05
CA ILE A 27 5.31 3.12 5.63
C ILE A 27 5.03 1.68 6.07
N GLN A 28 3.99 1.48 6.89
CA GLN A 28 3.67 0.20 7.50
C GLN A 28 2.26 -0.24 7.10
N TYR A 29 2.12 -1.54 6.86
CA TYR A 29 0.82 -2.20 6.76
C TYR A 29 0.40 -2.65 8.15
N THR A 30 -0.88 -2.47 8.49
CA THR A 30 -1.44 -2.87 9.79
C THR A 30 -2.26 -4.15 9.65
N ALA A 31 -2.75 -4.69 10.77
CA ALA A 31 -3.60 -5.88 10.77
C ALA A 31 -4.94 -5.67 10.05
N GLU A 32 -5.34 -4.41 9.87
CA GLU A 32 -6.55 -3.97 9.19
C GLU A 32 -6.34 -3.77 7.67
N SER A 33 -5.13 -3.96 7.15
CA SER A 33 -4.84 -3.82 5.72
C SER A 33 -5.30 -5.06 4.95
N GLU A 34 -6.21 -4.88 3.98
CA GLU A 34 -6.71 -5.95 3.12
C GLU A 34 -6.65 -5.59 1.64
N LEU A 35 -6.53 -6.63 0.80
CA LEU A 35 -6.73 -6.53 -0.64
C LEU A 35 -7.76 -7.59 -1.03
N LEU A 36 -8.88 -7.13 -1.59
CA LEU A 36 -10.00 -7.99 -1.95
C LEU A 36 -10.12 -8.09 -3.48
N GLY A 37 -10.47 -9.29 -3.94
CA GLY A 37 -10.92 -9.54 -5.30
C GLY A 37 -12.43 -9.31 -5.44
N SER A 38 -12.99 -9.72 -6.57
CA SER A 38 -14.45 -9.67 -6.79
C SER A 38 -15.20 -10.52 -5.76
N ASN A 39 -16.37 -10.05 -5.34
CA ASN A 39 -17.24 -10.72 -4.36
C ASN A 39 -16.56 -10.95 -3.00
N ASP A 40 -15.79 -9.96 -2.53
CA ASP A 40 -15.12 -10.00 -1.21
C ASP A 40 -14.17 -11.20 -1.01
N VAL A 41 -13.65 -11.78 -2.08
CA VAL A 41 -12.70 -12.89 -1.98
C VAL A 41 -11.32 -12.34 -1.61
N PRO A 42 -10.73 -12.72 -0.45
CA PRO A 42 -9.44 -12.19 -0.05
C PRO A 42 -8.31 -12.57 -1.01
N ILE A 43 -7.49 -11.59 -1.40
CA ILE A 43 -6.26 -11.84 -2.16
C ILE A 43 -5.13 -12.07 -1.15
N LYS A 44 -4.54 -13.25 -1.19
CA LYS A 44 -3.37 -13.56 -0.36
C LYS A 44 -2.18 -12.72 -0.81
N LEU A 45 -1.70 -11.85 0.08
CA LEU A 45 -0.44 -11.15 -0.10
C LEU A 45 0.71 -12.10 0.24
N ASN A 46 1.55 -12.42 -0.75
CA ASN A 46 2.71 -13.32 -0.58
C ASN A 46 3.93 -12.61 0.06
N GLY A 47 3.83 -11.29 0.25
CA GLY A 47 4.80 -10.45 0.91
C GLY A 47 4.29 -9.01 0.92
N LEU A 48 4.55 -8.27 2.00
CA LEU A 48 4.07 -6.90 2.15
C LEU A 48 5.12 -5.88 1.66
N GLY A 49 6.39 -6.27 1.61
CA GLY A 49 7.50 -5.32 1.40
C GLY A 49 7.58 -4.29 2.55
N GLN A 50 8.57 -3.41 2.51
CA GLN A 50 8.66 -2.27 3.43
C GLN A 50 9.05 -1.02 2.66
N GLY A 51 8.23 0.02 2.78
CA GLY A 51 8.56 1.33 2.25
C GLY A 51 9.41 2.10 3.26
N VAL A 52 10.58 2.57 2.84
CA VAL A 52 11.48 3.38 3.66
C VAL A 52 11.71 4.72 2.97
N VAL A 53 11.54 5.81 3.73
CA VAL A 53 11.91 7.15 3.32
C VAL A 53 13.15 7.57 4.10
N ASN A 54 14.23 7.84 3.38
CA ASN A 54 15.46 8.36 3.94
C ASN A 54 15.69 9.79 3.45
N ALA A 55 15.37 10.76 4.29
CA ALA A 55 15.59 12.18 4.02
C ALA A 55 16.96 12.58 4.58
N LYS A 56 17.92 12.78 3.66
CA LYS A 56 19.28 13.25 3.96
C LYS A 56 19.37 14.76 3.81
#